data_AF-A0A445KT55-F1
#
_entry.id   AF-A0A445KT55-F1
#
_cell.length_a   1.000
_cell.length_b   1.000
_cell.length_c   1.000
_cell.angle_alpha   90.00
_cell.angle_beta   90.00
_cell.angle_gamma   90.00
#
_symmetry.space_group_name_H-M   'P 1'
#
loop_
_entity.id
_entity.type
_entity.pdbx_description
1 polymer ?
#
loop_
_entity_poly.entity_id
_entity_poly.type
_entity_poly.pdbx_seq_one_letter_code
_entity_poly.pdbx_strand_id
1 'polypeptide(L)'
;MACNSFSWLMLSSTNAKRVPLFFVPTSTCFKFDVPVASQIQWHTRSRNIPQIKRHWVEASDQSLASQERFSVASYNILGDRNASQHSDLYVNVPSRYINWGRRKRVICDELFGWDPDIICLQEVDKYFELSDIMVKAGYAGSYKRRTGDAADGCAMFWKADKFRLLEGESIQFKDIGLRDNVAQLSVFEMCESDSRRMLVGNIHVLYNPNRGEVKLGQIRFLSSRAQYLSEKWGNTPVVLAGDFNSTPQSGIYKFLSSSELNIMLYDRKELSGQKRCRPAQVLGENKETVGPIVALDGLFKCWTDEEVKLATGDSERHLAVHPLKLNSSYATINGSTSTRGFNGEPLATSYHSKFLGTVDYLWYSDGIVPTRVLDTVSISDLLRAGGLPCKKVGSDHLALVSEFSFSVTNNEPTDIVAAAASPIVDIGEPNNQRS
;
A
#
# COMPACT_ATOMS: atom_id res chain seq x y z
N MET A 1 14.28 -45.49 -39.28
CA MET A 1 13.28 -46.04 -40.22
C MET A 1 12.05 -46.48 -39.43
N ALA A 2 10.97 -46.84 -40.13
CA ALA A 2 9.73 -47.40 -39.56
C ALA A 2 9.97 -48.83 -38.97
N CYS A 3 9.01 -49.56 -38.38
CA CYS A 3 7.56 -49.46 -38.48
C CYS A 3 6.79 -50.06 -37.26
N ASN A 4 5.47 -49.95 -37.29
CA ASN A 4 4.51 -50.51 -36.33
C ASN A 4 4.43 -52.05 -36.39
N SER A 5 3.90 -52.66 -35.33
CA SER A 5 3.04 -53.86 -35.46
C SER A 5 1.96 -53.92 -34.37
N PHE A 6 0.70 -53.88 -34.79
CA PHE A 6 -0.45 -54.33 -34.00
C PHE A 6 -0.76 -55.78 -34.40
N SER A 7 -1.37 -56.57 -33.51
CA SER A 7 -2.03 -57.82 -33.87
C SER A 7 -3.23 -58.09 -32.96
N TRP A 8 -4.15 -58.96 -33.40
CA TRP A 8 -5.48 -59.21 -32.82
C TRP A 8 -5.72 -60.70 -32.56
N LEU A 9 -6.57 -61.03 -31.58
CA LEU A 9 -7.56 -62.13 -31.54
C LEU A 9 -8.42 -61.92 -30.25
N MET A 10 -9.76 -62.07 -30.12
CA MET A 10 -10.80 -62.96 -30.70
C MET A 10 -10.61 -64.44 -30.26
N LEU A 11 -11.54 -65.21 -29.67
CA LEU A 11 -12.99 -65.17 -29.32
C LEU A 11 -13.23 -66.18 -28.13
N SER A 12 -14.35 -66.35 -27.40
CA SER A 12 -15.66 -65.67 -27.24
C SER A 12 -16.52 -66.29 -26.10
N SER A 13 -17.51 -65.53 -25.57
CA SER A 13 -18.76 -66.02 -24.93
C SER A 13 -18.65 -66.71 -23.53
N THR A 14 -19.67 -66.89 -22.68
CA THR A 14 -21.11 -66.46 -22.59
C THR A 14 -21.50 -66.18 -21.13
N ASN A 15 -22.38 -65.20 -20.86
CA ASN A 15 -23.63 -65.44 -20.11
C ASN A 15 -24.59 -64.23 -20.13
N ALA A 16 -25.89 -64.47 -19.97
CA ALA A 16 -26.91 -63.40 -19.99
C ALA A 16 -28.11 -63.73 -19.09
N LYS A 17 -28.75 -62.70 -18.52
CA LYS A 17 -30.10 -62.79 -17.92
C LYS A 17 -30.97 -61.64 -18.43
N ARG A 18 -32.24 -61.96 -18.70
CA ARG A 18 -33.23 -61.04 -19.30
C ARG A 18 -34.08 -60.36 -18.22
N VAL A 19 -34.62 -59.18 -18.56
CA VAL A 19 -35.78 -58.55 -17.92
C VAL A 19 -36.77 -58.19 -19.05
N PRO A 20 -38.08 -58.44 -18.92
CA PRO A 20 -39.02 -58.33 -20.05
C PRO A 20 -39.52 -56.89 -20.28
N LEU A 21 -39.79 -56.55 -21.55
CA LEU A 21 -40.69 -55.46 -21.91
C LEU A 21 -42.15 -55.95 -21.86
N PHE A 22 -43.06 -55.07 -21.45
CA PHE A 22 -44.50 -55.21 -21.69
C PHE A 22 -45.03 -53.94 -22.36
N PHE A 23 -45.91 -54.13 -23.36
CA PHE A 23 -46.63 -53.06 -24.06
C PHE A 23 -48.10 -53.08 -23.61
N VAL A 24 -48.65 -51.93 -23.19
CA VAL A 24 -50.09 -51.69 -23.00
C VAL A 24 -50.39 -50.23 -23.44
N PRO A 25 -51.47 -49.95 -24.20
CA PRO A 25 -51.63 -48.67 -24.88
C PRO A 25 -52.52 -47.63 -24.16
N THR A 26 -52.30 -46.36 -24.54
CA THR A 26 -53.25 -45.22 -24.58
C THR A 26 -54.52 -45.21 -23.71
N SER A 27 -54.63 -44.21 -22.81
CA SER A 27 -55.83 -43.34 -22.70
C SER A 27 -55.67 -42.17 -21.72
N THR A 28 -56.55 -41.15 -21.88
CA THR A 28 -56.90 -40.08 -20.92
C THR A 28 -55.75 -39.28 -20.26
N CYS A 29 -55.44 -38.12 -20.85
CA CYS A 29 -54.68 -37.06 -20.18
C CYS A 29 -55.62 -36.19 -19.32
N PHE A 30 -55.44 -36.20 -18.00
CA PHE A 30 -56.03 -35.18 -17.12
C PHE A 30 -55.18 -33.91 -17.14
N LYS A 31 -55.82 -32.76 -17.39
CA LYS A 31 -55.14 -31.46 -17.31
C LYS A 31 -54.95 -31.04 -15.85
N PHE A 32 -53.71 -30.68 -15.51
CA PHE A 32 -53.44 -29.70 -14.46
C PHE A 32 -52.82 -28.48 -15.14
N ASP A 33 -53.48 -27.32 -15.03
CA ASP A 33 -53.01 -26.09 -15.66
C ASP A 33 -51.84 -25.51 -14.84
N VAL A 34 -50.62 -25.85 -15.26
CA VAL A 34 -49.40 -25.21 -14.76
C VAL A 34 -49.34 -23.79 -15.35
N PRO A 35 -49.18 -22.73 -14.54
CA PRO A 35 -49.04 -21.37 -15.07
C PRO A 35 -47.87 -21.28 -16.05
N VAL A 36 -48.15 -20.80 -17.27
CA VAL A 36 -47.12 -20.59 -18.29
C VAL A 36 -46.10 -19.62 -17.73
N ALA A 37 -44.89 -20.10 -17.46
CA ALA A 37 -43.76 -19.26 -17.09
C ALA A 37 -43.53 -18.25 -18.22
N SER A 38 -43.88 -16.99 -17.96
CA SER A 38 -43.74 -15.93 -18.95
C SER A 38 -42.28 -15.84 -19.36
N GLN A 39 -42.04 -15.73 -20.67
CA GLN A 39 -40.70 -15.50 -21.18
C GLN A 39 -40.26 -14.10 -20.73
N ILE A 40 -39.60 -14.04 -19.58
CA ILE A 40 -38.80 -12.89 -19.17
C ILE A 40 -37.69 -12.80 -20.22
N GLN A 41 -37.93 -11.99 -21.25
CA GLN A 41 -36.86 -11.54 -22.12
C GLN A 41 -35.83 -10.89 -21.23
N TRP A 42 -34.66 -11.52 -21.12
CA TRP A 42 -33.49 -10.91 -20.53
C TRP A 42 -33.04 -9.78 -21.47
N HIS A 43 -33.75 -8.65 -21.41
CA HIS A 43 -33.28 -7.41 -21.99
C HIS A 43 -31.89 -7.15 -21.43
N THR A 44 -30.89 -7.38 -22.26
CA THR A 44 -29.50 -6.97 -22.03
C THR A 44 -29.42 -5.45 -22.14
N ARG A 45 -30.15 -4.75 -21.26
CA ARG A 45 -29.79 -3.40 -20.85
C ARG A 45 -28.33 -3.50 -20.44
N SER A 46 -27.45 -2.86 -21.22
CA SER A 46 -26.10 -2.58 -20.79
C SER A 46 -26.22 -1.83 -19.46
N ARG A 47 -26.06 -2.54 -18.35
CA ARG A 47 -25.84 -1.91 -17.06
C ARG A 47 -24.56 -1.13 -17.25
N ASN A 48 -24.67 0.20 -17.34
CA ASN A 48 -23.53 1.08 -17.41
C ASN A 48 -22.78 0.95 -16.08
N ILE A 49 -21.86 -0.03 -16.04
CA ILE A 49 -20.88 -0.18 -14.96
C ILE A 49 -20.19 1.19 -14.91
N PRO A 50 -20.25 1.90 -13.76
CA PRO A 50 -19.62 3.20 -13.64
C PRO A 50 -18.17 3.06 -14.05
N GLN A 51 -17.68 3.94 -14.91
CA GLN A 51 -16.25 4.03 -15.11
C GLN A 51 -15.68 4.56 -13.81
N ILE A 52 -14.92 3.74 -13.09
CA ILE A 52 -14.03 4.23 -12.05
C ILE A 52 -13.14 5.28 -12.72
N LYS A 53 -13.39 6.53 -12.35
CA LYS A 53 -12.69 7.73 -12.81
C LYS A 53 -12.20 8.43 -11.56
N ARG A 54 -10.89 8.66 -11.52
CA ARG A 54 -10.19 9.36 -10.46
C ARG A 54 -9.79 10.73 -11.01
N HIS A 55 -9.55 11.69 -10.14
CA HIS A 55 -9.25 13.07 -10.51
C HIS A 55 -8.30 13.68 -9.48
N TRP A 56 -7.56 14.71 -9.85
CA TRP A 56 -6.76 15.47 -8.90
C TRP A 56 -7.68 16.33 -8.02
N VAL A 57 -7.41 16.32 -6.71
CA VAL A 57 -7.93 17.27 -5.74
C VAL A 57 -6.77 18.16 -5.36
N GLU A 58 -6.87 19.44 -5.70
CA GLU A 58 -5.86 20.46 -5.40
C GLU A 58 -5.95 20.92 -3.94
N ALA A 59 -4.82 21.30 -3.34
CA ALA A 59 -4.79 21.96 -2.04
C ALA A 59 -5.48 23.33 -2.11
N SER A 60 -6.29 23.66 -1.10
CA SER A 60 -7.03 24.92 -1.02
C SER A 60 -6.16 26.14 -0.74
N ASP A 61 -4.93 25.92 -0.27
CA ASP A 61 -3.87 26.92 -0.17
C ASP A 61 -2.58 26.34 -0.77
N GLN A 62 -1.87 27.14 -1.56
CA GLN A 62 -0.55 26.83 -2.13
C GLN A 62 0.47 27.95 -1.84
N SER A 63 0.19 28.83 -0.87
CA SER A 63 1.04 29.96 -0.46
C SER A 63 2.46 29.55 -0.05
N LEU A 64 2.62 28.34 0.49
CA LEU A 64 3.90 27.75 0.91
C LEU A 64 4.58 26.89 -0.16
N ALA A 65 4.00 26.73 -1.36
CA ALA A 65 4.55 25.86 -2.41
C ALA A 65 5.50 26.63 -3.35
N SER A 66 6.70 26.09 -3.56
CA SER A 66 7.66 26.59 -4.54
C SER A 66 7.33 26.14 -5.98
N GLN A 67 8.25 26.39 -6.92
CA GLN A 67 8.11 25.92 -8.30
C GLN A 67 8.59 24.47 -8.43
N GLU A 68 9.61 24.10 -7.65
CA GLU A 68 10.17 22.76 -7.55
C GLU A 68 9.11 21.81 -6.98
N ARG A 69 8.66 20.89 -7.84
CA ARG A 69 7.53 19.99 -7.59
C ARG A 69 7.86 18.57 -8.01
N PHE A 70 7.42 17.60 -7.22
CA PHE A 70 7.59 16.18 -7.50
C PHE A 70 6.35 15.38 -7.10
N SER A 71 6.11 14.26 -7.74
CA SER A 71 4.97 13.37 -7.44
C SER A 71 5.41 11.99 -6.94
N VAL A 72 4.79 11.52 -5.86
CA VAL A 72 5.06 10.19 -5.28
C VAL A 72 3.79 9.35 -5.35
N ALA A 73 3.89 8.17 -5.94
CA ALA A 73 2.87 7.13 -5.91
C ALA A 73 3.17 6.07 -4.85
N SER A 74 2.14 5.53 -4.18
CA SER A 74 2.21 4.33 -3.35
C SER A 74 1.16 3.32 -3.81
N TYR A 75 1.54 2.07 -4.10
CA TYR A 75 0.61 1.07 -4.61
C TYR A 75 1.02 -0.36 -4.22
N ASN A 76 0.25 -1.01 -3.35
CA ASN A 76 0.30 -2.46 -3.22
C ASN A 76 -0.30 -3.06 -4.51
N ILE A 77 0.51 -3.77 -5.30
CA ILE A 77 0.09 -4.25 -6.63
C ILE A 77 -0.57 -5.64 -6.62
N LEU A 78 -0.74 -6.23 -5.43
CA LEU A 78 -1.20 -7.59 -5.19
C LEU A 78 -0.33 -8.63 -5.91
N GLY A 79 0.51 -9.35 -5.16
CA GLY A 79 1.44 -10.34 -5.73
C GLY A 79 0.69 -11.45 -6.49
N ASP A 80 1.19 -11.91 -7.63
CA ASP A 80 0.55 -12.98 -8.41
C ASP A 80 0.45 -14.29 -7.61
N ARG A 81 1.50 -14.60 -6.84
CA ARG A 81 1.49 -15.71 -5.89
C ARG A 81 0.50 -15.49 -4.74
N ASN A 82 0.39 -14.27 -4.21
CA ASN A 82 -0.51 -13.93 -3.10
C ASN A 82 -1.99 -14.04 -3.54
N ALA A 83 -2.34 -13.46 -4.69
CA ALA A 83 -3.66 -13.58 -5.31
C ALA A 83 -4.06 -15.04 -5.57
N SER A 84 -3.09 -15.89 -5.94
CA SER A 84 -3.31 -17.32 -6.18
C SER A 84 -3.46 -18.13 -4.88
N GLN A 85 -2.73 -17.76 -3.82
CA GLN A 85 -2.76 -18.43 -2.51
C GLN A 85 -3.95 -18.01 -1.64
N HIS A 86 -4.52 -16.83 -1.89
CA HIS A 86 -5.64 -16.25 -1.14
C HIS A 86 -6.89 -16.02 -2.00
N SER A 87 -7.20 -16.99 -2.87
CA SER A 87 -8.34 -16.94 -3.80
C SER A 87 -9.71 -16.80 -3.10
N ASP A 88 -9.80 -17.14 -1.82
CA ASP A 88 -10.98 -16.93 -0.96
C ASP A 88 -11.27 -15.45 -0.64
N LEU A 89 -10.26 -14.57 -0.78
CA LEU A 89 -10.45 -13.12 -0.73
C LEU A 89 -11.15 -12.57 -1.97
N TYR A 90 -11.10 -13.31 -3.09
CA TYR A 90 -11.46 -12.84 -4.44
C TYR A 90 -12.62 -13.61 -5.07
N VAL A 91 -13.43 -14.33 -4.28
CA VAL A 91 -14.57 -15.15 -4.76
C VAL A 91 -15.60 -14.38 -5.60
N ASN A 92 -15.74 -13.07 -5.39
CA ASN A 92 -16.64 -12.20 -6.16
C ASN A 92 -15.99 -11.62 -7.43
N VAL A 93 -14.67 -11.77 -7.59
CA VAL A 93 -13.89 -11.20 -8.69
C VAL A 93 -13.85 -12.19 -9.86
N PRO A 94 -14.32 -11.83 -11.07
CA PRO A 94 -14.18 -12.69 -12.24
C PRO A 94 -12.72 -13.04 -12.51
N SER A 95 -12.39 -14.33 -12.66
CA SER A 95 -11.01 -14.84 -12.81
C SER A 95 -10.14 -14.13 -13.85
N ARG A 96 -10.75 -13.68 -14.96
CA ARG A 96 -10.10 -12.83 -15.98
C ARG A 96 -9.52 -11.51 -15.45
N TYR A 97 -9.97 -11.02 -14.29
CA TYR A 97 -9.43 -9.84 -13.63
C TYR A 97 -8.30 -10.17 -12.64
N ILE A 98 -8.21 -11.40 -12.14
CA ILE A 98 -7.12 -11.90 -11.29
C ILE A 98 -5.85 -12.24 -12.11
N ASN A 99 -6.01 -12.68 -13.36
CA ASN A 99 -4.91 -13.05 -14.24
C ASN A 99 -3.81 -11.95 -14.34
N TRP A 100 -2.57 -12.30 -13.96
CA TRP A 100 -1.43 -11.37 -13.96
C TRP A 100 -1.17 -10.68 -15.30
N GLY A 101 -1.20 -11.40 -16.43
CA GLY A 101 -0.99 -10.83 -17.76
C GLY A 101 -1.98 -9.70 -18.11
N ARG A 102 -3.17 -9.71 -17.50
CA ARG A 102 -4.10 -8.58 -17.51
C ARG A 102 -3.79 -7.57 -16.40
N ARG A 103 -3.64 -8.00 -15.14
CA ARG A 103 -3.42 -7.09 -13.99
C ARG A 103 -2.21 -6.18 -14.21
N LYS A 104 -1.06 -6.75 -14.61
CA LYS A 104 0.16 -6.03 -14.97
C LYS A 104 -0.11 -4.91 -15.96
N ARG A 105 -0.89 -5.17 -17.02
CA ARG A 105 -1.26 -4.15 -18.01
C ARG A 105 -2.06 -3.04 -17.37
N VAL A 106 -3.12 -3.36 -16.60
CA VAL A 106 -3.95 -2.35 -15.93
C VAL A 106 -3.16 -1.53 -14.90
N ILE A 107 -2.21 -2.13 -14.19
CA ILE A 107 -1.30 -1.45 -13.26
C ILE A 107 -0.38 -0.48 -14.01
N CYS A 108 0.20 -0.90 -15.13
CA CYS A 108 1.03 -0.02 -15.97
C CYS A 108 0.20 1.09 -16.64
N ASP A 109 -0.98 0.76 -17.17
CA ASP A 109 -1.92 1.71 -17.77
C ASP A 109 -2.40 2.77 -16.74
N GLU A 110 -2.54 2.40 -15.45
CA GLU A 110 -2.86 3.34 -14.36
C GLU A 110 -1.63 4.19 -13.99
N LEU A 111 -0.47 3.59 -13.73
CA LEU A 111 0.74 4.33 -13.32
C LEU A 111 1.21 5.30 -14.41
N PHE A 112 1.35 4.86 -15.66
CA PHE A 112 1.73 5.73 -16.78
C PHE A 112 0.62 6.72 -17.19
N GLY A 113 -0.62 6.48 -16.77
CA GLY A 113 -1.72 7.43 -16.92
C GLY A 113 -1.68 8.63 -15.96
N TRP A 114 -0.95 8.50 -14.84
CA TRP A 114 -0.73 9.58 -13.86
C TRP A 114 0.69 10.15 -13.87
N ASP A 115 1.62 9.49 -14.58
CA ASP A 115 3.05 9.80 -14.71
C ASP A 115 3.75 10.29 -13.41
N PRO A 116 3.65 9.54 -12.30
CA PRO A 116 4.27 9.90 -11.03
C PRO A 116 5.81 9.88 -11.12
N ASP A 117 6.47 10.90 -10.59
CA ASP A 117 7.92 11.05 -10.63
C ASP A 117 8.68 9.94 -9.87
N ILE A 118 8.11 9.47 -8.76
CA ILE A 118 8.61 8.36 -7.94
C ILE A 118 7.46 7.39 -7.63
N ILE A 119 7.71 6.09 -7.73
CA ILE A 119 6.73 5.02 -7.54
C ILE A 119 7.21 4.06 -6.46
N CYS A 120 6.47 3.98 -5.35
CA CYS A 120 6.68 3.03 -4.26
C CYS A 120 5.68 1.89 -4.39
N LEU A 121 6.15 0.69 -4.73
CA LEU A 121 5.31 -0.50 -4.90
C LEU A 121 5.49 -1.50 -3.76
N GLN A 122 4.40 -2.16 -3.38
CA GLN A 122 4.38 -3.28 -2.42
C GLN A 122 3.85 -4.56 -3.10
N GLU A 123 4.20 -5.72 -2.55
CA GLU A 123 3.87 -7.06 -3.08
C GLU A 123 4.43 -7.40 -4.49
N VAL A 124 5.59 -6.84 -4.84
CA VAL A 124 6.19 -7.07 -6.16
C VAL A 124 6.86 -8.45 -6.20
N ASP A 125 6.19 -9.48 -6.75
CA ASP A 125 6.74 -10.84 -6.94
C ASP A 125 7.24 -11.13 -8.38
N LYS A 126 6.98 -10.24 -9.33
CA LYS A 126 7.41 -10.32 -10.75
C LYS A 126 8.40 -9.22 -11.11
N TYR A 127 9.32 -8.87 -10.19
CA TYR A 127 10.14 -7.65 -10.29
C TYR A 127 10.81 -7.46 -11.66
N PHE A 128 11.50 -8.46 -12.20
CA PHE A 128 12.23 -8.32 -13.48
C PHE A 128 11.29 -7.99 -14.65
N GLU A 129 10.13 -8.65 -14.75
CA GLU A 129 9.13 -8.40 -15.80
C GLU A 129 8.54 -6.99 -15.70
N LEU A 130 8.44 -6.43 -14.48
CA LEU A 130 7.96 -5.08 -14.24
C LEU A 130 9.06 -4.03 -14.48
N SER A 131 10.29 -4.31 -14.04
CA SER A 131 11.47 -3.47 -14.23
C SER A 131 11.77 -3.27 -15.73
N ASP A 132 11.68 -4.35 -16.52
CA ASP A 132 11.75 -4.30 -17.98
C ASP A 132 10.74 -3.35 -18.65
N ILE A 133 9.61 -3.06 -17.99
CA ILE A 133 8.59 -2.13 -18.50
C ILE A 133 8.88 -0.72 -17.99
N MET A 134 9.21 -0.57 -16.71
CA MET A 134 9.54 0.71 -16.07
C MET A 134 10.78 1.38 -16.71
N VAL A 135 11.84 0.62 -16.98
CA VAL A 135 13.05 1.13 -17.64
C VAL A 135 12.76 1.62 -19.06
N LYS A 136 11.84 0.95 -19.79
CA LYS A 136 11.39 1.39 -21.12
C LYS A 136 10.48 2.63 -21.07
N ALA A 137 9.97 2.98 -19.90
CA ALA A 137 9.22 4.21 -19.62
C ALA A 137 10.10 5.33 -18.99
N GLY A 138 11.43 5.17 -18.94
CA GLY A 138 12.36 6.19 -18.43
C GLY A 138 12.69 6.10 -16.93
N TYR A 139 12.19 5.08 -16.23
CA TYR A 139 12.39 4.93 -14.79
C TYR A 139 13.62 4.06 -14.48
N ALA A 140 14.51 4.56 -13.63
CA ALA A 140 15.43 3.71 -12.88
C ALA A 140 14.67 3.04 -11.71
N GLY A 141 15.25 2.00 -11.08
CA GLY A 141 14.57 1.32 -9.99
C GLY A 141 15.45 0.44 -9.11
N SER A 142 14.96 0.16 -7.90
CA SER A 142 15.56 -0.73 -6.90
C SER A 142 14.50 -1.65 -6.27
N TYR A 143 14.90 -2.83 -5.82
CA TYR A 143 13.99 -3.84 -5.29
C TYR A 143 14.56 -4.57 -4.07
N LYS A 144 13.70 -4.79 -3.07
CA LYS A 144 13.98 -5.63 -1.92
C LYS A 144 12.87 -6.66 -1.74
N ARG A 145 13.17 -7.92 -2.08
CA ARG A 145 12.34 -9.09 -1.72
C ARG A 145 12.26 -9.23 -0.19
N ARG A 146 11.10 -9.64 0.33
CA ARG A 146 10.93 -10.10 1.72
C ARG A 146 11.88 -11.27 2.01
N THR A 147 12.22 -11.44 3.28
CA THR A 147 13.11 -12.54 3.70
C THR A 147 12.35 -13.86 3.85
N GLY A 148 13.07 -14.99 3.95
CA GLY A 148 12.46 -16.33 3.96
C GLY A 148 11.84 -16.72 2.60
N ASP A 149 10.76 -17.49 2.66
CA ASP A 149 10.12 -18.15 1.51
C ASP A 149 9.15 -17.25 0.71
N ALA A 150 9.06 -15.98 1.10
CA ALA A 150 8.26 -14.97 0.42
C ALA A 150 8.80 -14.68 -0.99
N ALA A 151 7.90 -14.66 -1.98
CA ALA A 151 8.28 -14.38 -3.38
C ALA A 151 8.31 -12.87 -3.69
N ASP A 152 7.57 -12.10 -2.91
CA ASP A 152 7.26 -10.69 -3.10
C ASP A 152 8.16 -9.75 -2.28
N GLY A 153 8.08 -8.45 -2.57
CA GLY A 153 8.85 -7.43 -1.88
C GLY A 153 8.36 -6.00 -2.14
N CYS A 154 9.16 -5.05 -1.68
CA CYS A 154 9.00 -3.64 -2.04
C CYS A 154 9.89 -3.31 -3.24
N ALA A 155 9.37 -2.53 -4.20
CA ALA A 155 10.17 -1.92 -5.26
C ALA A 155 9.99 -0.40 -5.24
N MET A 156 11.03 0.34 -5.61
CA MET A 156 10.96 1.78 -5.80
C MET A 156 11.50 2.11 -7.19
N PHE A 157 10.75 2.90 -7.96
CA PHE A 157 11.14 3.39 -9.28
C PHE A 157 11.11 4.92 -9.29
N TRP A 158 11.96 5.56 -10.08
CA TRP A 158 12.03 7.02 -10.21
C TRP A 158 12.48 7.43 -11.61
N LYS A 159 11.98 8.57 -12.10
CA LYS A 159 12.39 9.13 -13.41
C LYS A 159 13.87 9.48 -13.39
N ALA A 160 14.65 8.82 -14.27
CA ALA A 160 16.12 8.83 -14.21
C ALA A 160 16.77 10.11 -14.78
N ASP A 161 16.00 10.90 -15.52
CA ASP A 161 16.35 12.22 -16.02
C ASP A 161 16.11 13.31 -14.95
N LYS A 162 15.04 13.20 -14.16
CA LYS A 162 14.65 14.18 -13.14
C LYS A 162 15.32 13.96 -11.76
N PHE A 163 15.72 12.75 -11.39
CA PHE A 163 16.31 12.46 -10.07
C PHE A 163 17.60 11.65 -10.10
N ARG A 164 18.62 12.18 -9.41
CA ARG A 164 19.82 11.44 -9.01
C ARG A 164 19.57 10.75 -7.66
N LEU A 165 19.74 9.42 -7.61
CA LEU A 165 19.83 8.69 -6.35
C LEU A 165 21.20 8.97 -5.70
N LEU A 166 21.19 9.50 -4.48
CA LEU A 166 22.40 9.79 -3.69
C LEU A 166 22.77 8.65 -2.74
N GLU A 167 21.78 8.08 -2.06
CA GLU A 167 21.95 6.93 -1.18
C GLU A 167 20.68 6.09 -1.17
N GLY A 168 20.82 4.76 -1.20
CA GLY A 168 19.71 3.81 -1.13
C GLY A 168 19.97 2.72 -0.10
N GLU A 169 19.01 2.50 0.80
CA GLU A 169 19.08 1.49 1.87
C GLU A 169 17.89 0.52 1.78
N SER A 170 18.10 -0.72 2.24
CA SER A 170 17.06 -1.73 2.35
C SER A 170 17.06 -2.36 3.74
N ILE A 171 16.01 -2.09 4.51
CA ILE A 171 15.80 -2.60 5.87
C ILE A 171 15.24 -4.03 5.79
N GLN A 172 15.80 -4.95 6.57
CA GLN A 172 15.24 -6.27 6.82
C GLN A 172 14.78 -6.33 8.27
N PHE A 173 13.47 -6.35 8.51
CA PHE A 173 12.95 -6.32 9.89
C PHE A 173 13.30 -7.61 10.66
N LYS A 174 13.63 -8.69 9.95
CA LYS A 174 14.11 -9.97 10.51
C LYS A 174 15.38 -9.81 11.34
N ASP A 175 16.30 -8.95 10.90
CA ASP A 175 17.62 -8.78 11.50
C ASP A 175 17.53 -8.13 12.90
N ILE A 176 16.37 -7.55 13.23
CA ILE A 176 15.99 -6.97 14.52
C ILE A 176 14.75 -7.66 15.14
N GLY A 177 14.47 -8.91 14.75
CA GLY A 177 13.40 -9.75 15.31
C GLY A 177 11.96 -9.42 14.85
N LEU A 178 11.77 -8.34 14.09
CA LEU A 178 10.48 -7.79 13.68
C LEU A 178 9.90 -8.45 12.40
N ARG A 179 10.04 -9.77 12.27
CA ARG A 179 9.53 -10.61 11.17
C ARG A 179 10.08 -10.28 9.77
N ASP A 180 9.70 -11.11 8.81
CA ASP A 180 10.34 -11.25 7.50
C ASP A 180 10.03 -10.11 6.50
N ASN A 181 9.27 -9.09 6.92
CA ASN A 181 8.98 -7.85 6.21
C ASN A 181 10.26 -7.06 5.88
N VAL A 182 10.15 -6.13 4.93
CA VAL A 182 11.23 -5.24 4.51
C VAL A 182 10.72 -3.82 4.25
N ALA A 183 11.64 -2.87 4.20
CA ALA A 183 11.39 -1.53 3.71
C ALA A 183 12.59 -1.04 2.88
N GLN A 184 12.38 0.01 2.10
CA GLN A 184 13.42 0.75 1.37
C GLN A 184 13.44 2.19 1.87
N LEU A 185 14.62 2.80 1.89
CA LEU A 185 14.83 4.24 2.05
C LEU A 185 15.71 4.70 0.88
N SER A 186 15.45 5.86 0.29
CA SER A 186 16.25 6.39 -0.81
C SER A 186 16.27 7.91 -0.79
N VAL A 187 17.46 8.49 -0.82
CA VAL A 187 17.68 9.93 -0.86
C VAL A 187 17.90 10.34 -2.31
N PHE A 188 17.05 11.24 -2.79
CA PHE A 188 17.05 11.75 -4.15
C PHE A 188 17.44 13.23 -4.18
N GLU A 189 18.01 13.63 -5.31
CA GLU A 189 18.36 15.01 -5.63
C GLU A 189 17.78 15.35 -7.01
N MET A 190 17.09 16.48 -7.10
CA MET A 190 16.45 16.94 -8.33
C MET A 190 17.48 17.50 -9.31
N CYS A 191 17.40 17.07 -10.57
CA CYS A 191 18.26 17.50 -11.67
C CYS A 191 17.82 18.85 -12.27
N GLU A 192 17.42 19.80 -11.41
CA GLU A 192 16.92 21.13 -11.76
C GLU A 192 17.94 22.23 -11.35
N SER A 193 17.66 23.51 -11.64
CA SER A 193 18.63 24.60 -11.42
C SER A 193 19.00 24.82 -9.95
N ASP A 194 18.02 24.69 -9.05
CA ASP A 194 18.21 24.69 -7.60
C ASP A 194 18.13 23.26 -7.08
N SER A 195 19.27 22.72 -6.64
CA SER A 195 19.44 21.32 -6.24
C SER A 195 18.70 20.98 -4.94
N ARG A 196 17.39 20.72 -5.04
CA ARG A 196 16.57 20.21 -3.93
C ARG A 196 16.81 18.72 -3.69
N ARG A 197 16.70 18.29 -2.42
CA ARG A 197 16.79 16.88 -2.00
C ARG A 197 15.56 16.48 -1.21
N MET A 198 15.09 15.24 -1.41
CA MET A 198 14.15 14.59 -0.49
C MET A 198 14.56 13.14 -0.22
N LEU A 199 14.14 12.62 0.93
CA LEU A 199 14.17 11.19 1.24
C LEU A 199 12.78 10.60 0.99
N VAL A 200 12.72 9.48 0.27
CA VAL A 200 11.50 8.68 0.09
C VAL A 200 11.70 7.30 0.71
N GLY A 201 10.74 6.88 1.53
CA GLY A 201 10.66 5.53 2.11
C GLY A 201 9.51 4.74 1.53
N ASN A 202 9.70 3.42 1.40
CA ASN A 202 8.67 2.46 0.96
C ASN A 202 8.61 1.27 1.93
N ILE A 203 7.44 0.98 2.52
CA ILE A 203 7.24 -0.14 3.45
C ILE A 203 6.00 -0.98 3.10
N HIS A 204 6.08 -2.28 3.37
CA HIS A 204 4.91 -3.15 3.57
C HIS A 204 4.98 -3.72 4.99
N VAL A 205 4.17 -3.17 5.90
CA VAL A 205 4.08 -3.53 7.32
C VAL A 205 3.42 -4.92 7.49
N LEU A 206 3.72 -5.63 8.58
CA LEU A 206 3.16 -6.97 8.85
C LEU A 206 1.63 -6.98 8.78
N TYR A 207 1.05 -7.80 7.89
CA TYR A 207 -0.40 -7.93 7.71
C TYR A 207 -1.17 -8.30 9.00
N ASN A 208 -0.69 -9.31 9.74
CA ASN A 208 -1.44 -9.97 10.82
C ASN A 208 -1.98 -8.98 11.89
N PRO A 209 -3.31 -8.83 12.05
CA PRO A 209 -3.89 -7.84 12.96
C PRO A 209 -3.61 -8.13 14.43
N ASN A 210 -3.32 -9.37 14.81
CA ASN A 210 -3.06 -9.75 16.21
C ASN A 210 -1.60 -9.51 16.66
N ARG A 211 -0.80 -8.81 15.85
CA ARG A 211 0.63 -8.56 16.04
C ARG A 211 0.97 -7.06 15.99
N GLY A 212 0.14 -6.22 16.60
CA GLY A 212 0.29 -4.77 16.60
C GLY A 212 1.63 -4.29 17.15
N GLU A 213 2.20 -5.02 18.11
CA GLU A 213 3.53 -4.73 18.67
C GLU A 213 4.66 -4.83 17.62
N VAL A 214 4.60 -5.82 16.72
CA VAL A 214 5.56 -5.93 15.60
C VAL A 214 5.31 -4.84 14.56
N LYS A 215 4.06 -4.51 14.22
CA LYS A 215 3.75 -3.41 13.29
C LYS A 215 4.32 -2.08 13.80
N LEU A 216 4.08 -1.78 15.08
CA LEU A 216 4.57 -0.58 15.75
C LEU A 216 6.12 -0.54 15.77
N GLY A 217 6.76 -1.66 16.07
CA GLY A 217 8.22 -1.78 16.01
C GLY A 217 8.81 -1.55 14.62
N GLN A 218 8.20 -2.11 13.57
CA GLN A 218 8.62 -1.92 12.17
C GLN A 218 8.54 -0.44 11.78
N ILE A 219 7.43 0.22 12.09
CA ILE A 219 7.19 1.63 11.77
C ILE A 219 8.13 2.53 12.57
N ARG A 220 8.29 2.30 13.87
CA ARG A 220 9.24 3.05 14.71
C ARG A 220 10.67 2.96 14.17
N PHE A 221 11.13 1.76 13.82
CA PHE A 221 12.48 1.58 13.28
C PHE A 221 12.65 2.27 11.92
N LEU A 222 11.65 2.21 11.03
CA LEU A 222 11.65 2.96 9.78
C LEU A 222 11.79 4.46 10.03
N SER A 223 10.96 5.04 10.90
CA SER A 223 10.98 6.47 11.21
C SER A 223 12.31 6.92 11.84
N SER A 224 12.88 6.13 12.75
CA SER A 224 14.22 6.40 13.31
C SER A 224 15.33 6.35 12.25
N ARG A 225 15.26 5.42 11.29
CA ARG A 225 16.28 5.30 10.24
C ARG A 225 16.13 6.37 9.15
N ALA A 226 14.90 6.74 8.82
CA ALA A 226 14.59 7.86 7.93
C ALA A 226 15.06 9.20 8.51
N GLN A 227 14.88 9.44 9.81
CA GLN A 227 15.45 10.61 10.49
C GLN A 227 16.98 10.67 10.37
N TYR A 228 17.68 9.58 10.67
CA TYR A 228 19.14 9.53 10.56
C TYR A 228 19.64 9.87 9.14
N LEU A 229 18.95 9.36 8.10
CA LEU A 229 19.30 9.68 6.72
C LEU A 229 18.88 11.12 6.34
N SER A 230 17.78 11.64 6.88
CA SER A 230 17.38 13.05 6.73
C SER A 230 18.46 13.99 7.26
N GLU A 231 18.88 13.80 8.52
CA GLU A 231 19.96 14.55 9.18
C GLU A 231 21.27 14.46 8.39
N LYS A 232 21.70 13.24 8.03
CA LYS A 232 22.92 12.96 7.25
C LYS A 232 22.98 13.76 5.93
N TRP A 233 21.84 13.97 5.27
CA TRP A 233 21.75 14.66 3.99
C TRP A 233 21.29 16.13 4.10
N GLY A 234 21.39 16.71 5.30
CA GLY A 234 21.17 18.15 5.54
C GLY A 234 19.76 18.49 5.99
N ASN A 235 19.15 17.64 6.83
CA ASN A 235 17.74 17.72 7.25
C ASN A 235 16.77 17.68 6.06
N THR A 236 17.06 16.81 5.09
CA THR A 236 16.26 16.69 3.86
C THR A 236 14.85 16.16 4.15
N PRO A 237 13.78 16.78 3.60
CA PRO A 237 12.40 16.40 3.89
C PRO A 237 12.10 14.95 3.52
N VAL A 238 11.24 14.32 4.32
CA VAL A 238 10.92 12.90 4.27
C VAL A 238 9.51 12.67 3.73
N VAL A 239 9.35 11.74 2.79
CA VAL A 239 8.07 11.10 2.44
C VAL A 239 8.13 9.62 2.82
N LEU A 240 7.19 9.11 3.61
CA LEU A 240 7.04 7.68 3.89
C LEU A 240 5.78 7.14 3.22
N ALA A 241 5.99 6.42 2.12
CA ALA A 241 4.99 5.68 1.38
C ALA A 241 4.88 4.23 1.88
N GLY A 242 3.69 3.63 1.75
CA GLY A 242 3.57 2.19 1.97
C GLY A 242 2.16 1.70 2.26
N ASP A 243 2.06 0.38 2.37
CA ASP A 243 0.97 -0.31 3.04
C ASP A 243 1.36 -0.49 4.52
N PHE A 244 0.71 0.30 5.39
CA PHE A 244 0.94 0.29 6.83
C PHE A 244 0.07 -0.74 7.56
N ASN A 245 -0.82 -1.42 6.84
CA ASN A 245 -1.70 -2.48 7.35
C ASN A 245 -2.40 -2.09 8.66
N SER A 246 -2.80 -0.82 8.76
CA SER A 246 -3.32 -0.14 9.96
C SER A 246 -4.29 0.97 9.56
N THR A 247 -5.40 1.13 10.27
CA THR A 247 -6.50 2.02 9.84
C THR A 247 -6.40 3.45 10.38
N PRO A 248 -7.10 4.44 9.79
CA PRO A 248 -6.98 5.85 10.22
C PRO A 248 -7.49 6.17 11.63
N GLN A 249 -8.13 5.23 12.31
CA GLN A 249 -8.60 5.34 13.70
C GLN A 249 -7.78 4.46 14.66
N SER A 250 -6.66 3.91 14.20
CA SER A 250 -5.82 2.97 14.93
C SER A 250 -4.81 3.66 15.86
N GLY A 251 -4.28 2.92 16.84
CA GLY A 251 -3.19 3.40 17.68
C GLY A 251 -1.91 3.67 16.88
N ILE A 252 -1.69 2.91 15.81
CA ILE A 252 -0.55 3.07 14.88
C ILE A 252 -0.69 4.36 14.04
N TYR A 253 -1.89 4.69 13.55
CA TYR A 253 -2.11 5.98 12.88
C TYR A 253 -1.89 7.14 13.85
N LYS A 254 -2.38 7.02 15.09
CA LYS A 254 -2.11 8.02 16.13
C LYS A 254 -0.60 8.19 16.32
N PHE A 255 0.14 7.11 16.56
CA PHE A 255 1.60 7.13 16.73
C PHE A 255 2.33 7.91 15.62
N LEU A 256 1.98 7.64 14.36
CA LEU A 256 2.53 8.35 13.19
C LEU A 256 2.25 9.85 13.24
N SER A 257 0.99 10.23 13.49
CA SER A 257 0.56 11.64 13.52
C SER A 257 1.01 12.44 14.76
N SER A 258 1.19 11.80 15.92
CA SER A 258 1.54 12.46 17.18
C SER A 258 2.96 12.20 17.66
N SER A 259 3.79 11.50 16.88
CA SER A 259 5.17 11.10 17.21
C SER A 259 5.35 10.17 18.42
N GLU A 260 4.34 10.05 19.29
CA GLU A 260 4.35 9.22 20.49
C GLU A 260 3.05 8.40 20.68
N LEU A 261 3.17 7.28 21.42
CA LEU A 261 2.05 6.44 21.82
C LEU A 261 2.33 5.71 23.15
N ASN A 262 1.51 5.94 24.18
CA ASN A 262 1.47 5.09 25.37
C ASN A 262 0.72 3.79 25.05
N ILE A 263 1.45 2.68 24.98
CA ILE A 263 0.95 1.39 24.50
C ILE A 263 -0.06 0.74 25.48
N MET A 264 0.02 1.06 26.77
CA MET A 264 -0.82 0.45 27.82
C MET A 264 -2.30 0.87 27.74
N LEU A 265 -2.60 1.92 26.97
CA LEU A 265 -3.98 2.34 26.69
C LEU A 265 -4.69 1.35 25.73
N TYR A 266 -3.92 0.58 24.94
CA TYR A 266 -4.39 -0.24 23.82
C TYR A 266 -4.20 -1.75 24.06
N ASP A 267 -5.10 -2.56 23.49
CA ASP A 267 -4.82 -3.97 23.22
C ASP A 267 -3.96 -4.07 21.95
N ARG A 268 -2.79 -4.71 22.05
CA ARG A 268 -1.90 -4.98 20.90
C ARG A 268 -2.57 -5.76 19.76
N LYS A 269 -3.63 -6.53 20.05
CA LYS A 269 -4.44 -7.25 19.04
C LYS A 269 -5.44 -6.34 18.32
N GLU A 270 -5.71 -5.13 18.83
CA GLU A 270 -6.62 -4.12 18.25
C GLU A 270 -5.85 -2.89 17.72
N LEU A 271 -4.55 -2.77 18.02
CA LEU A 271 -3.71 -1.61 17.78
C LEU A 271 -3.68 -1.11 16.33
N SER A 272 -3.89 -2.00 15.34
CA SER A 272 -3.99 -1.65 13.90
C SER A 272 -5.41 -1.32 13.42
N GLY A 273 -6.46 -1.50 14.24
CA GLY A 273 -7.86 -1.22 13.89
C GLY A 273 -8.51 -2.15 12.84
N GLN A 274 -7.73 -2.90 12.07
CA GLN A 274 -8.17 -3.68 10.89
C GLN A 274 -9.38 -4.61 11.13
N LYS A 275 -9.52 -5.16 12.34
CA LYS A 275 -10.56 -6.15 12.67
C LYS A 275 -12.00 -5.64 12.51
N ARG A 276 -12.19 -4.32 12.49
CA ARG A 276 -13.51 -3.66 12.40
C ARG A 276 -13.91 -3.32 10.94
N CYS A 277 -13.04 -3.64 9.99
CA CYS A 277 -13.18 -3.25 8.58
C CYS A 277 -13.69 -4.38 7.67
N ARG A 278 -14.43 -5.37 8.20
CA ARG A 278 -15.14 -6.32 7.33
C ARG A 278 -16.27 -5.59 6.59
N PRO A 279 -16.53 -5.85 5.30
CA PRO A 279 -17.55 -5.13 4.54
C PRO A 279 -18.92 -5.01 5.25
N ALA A 280 -19.49 -6.11 5.75
CA ALA A 280 -20.79 -6.10 6.45
C ALA A 280 -20.81 -5.26 7.76
N GLN A 281 -19.64 -5.04 8.39
CA GLN A 281 -19.50 -4.15 9.56
C GLN A 281 -19.41 -2.68 9.11
N VAL A 282 -18.60 -2.39 8.08
CA VAL A 282 -18.42 -1.06 7.50
C VAL A 282 -19.72 -0.50 6.91
N LEU A 283 -20.56 -1.38 6.34
CA LEU A 283 -21.85 -1.02 5.76
C LEU A 283 -23.01 -0.98 6.78
N GLY A 284 -22.76 -1.37 8.04
CA GLY A 284 -23.80 -1.41 9.07
C GLY A 284 -24.88 -2.49 8.86
N GLU A 285 -24.64 -3.47 7.98
CA GLU A 285 -25.56 -4.58 7.71
C GLU A 285 -25.69 -5.50 8.93
N ASN A 286 -24.58 -5.70 9.66
CA ASN A 286 -24.62 -6.29 11.00
C ASN A 286 -25.18 -5.27 12.02
N LYS A 287 -26.51 -5.13 12.07
CA LYS A 287 -27.24 -4.72 13.29
C LYS A 287 -27.24 -5.83 14.35
N GLU A 288 -26.08 -6.44 14.59
CA GLU A 288 -25.90 -7.32 15.73
C GLU A 288 -25.95 -6.46 16.99
N THR A 289 -26.97 -6.71 17.82
CA THR A 289 -27.05 -6.14 19.15
C THR A 289 -25.80 -6.57 19.93
N VAL A 290 -24.88 -5.64 20.17
CA VAL A 290 -23.76 -5.83 21.10
C VAL A 290 -24.34 -5.87 22.51
N GLY A 291 -24.91 -7.03 22.86
CA GLY A 291 -25.27 -7.34 24.24
C GLY A 291 -24.01 -7.30 25.12
N PRO A 292 -24.14 -6.98 26.42
CA PRO A 292 -22.99 -6.75 27.30
C PRO A 292 -22.30 -8.05 27.73
N ILE A 293 -21.89 -8.88 26.79
CA ILE A 293 -20.91 -9.95 27.00
C ILE A 293 -19.53 -9.31 26.91
N VAL A 294 -19.15 -8.61 28.00
CA VAL A 294 -17.74 -8.31 28.25
C VAL A 294 -17.04 -9.65 28.47
N ALA A 295 -16.27 -10.09 27.47
CA ALA A 295 -15.48 -11.31 27.60
C ALA A 295 -14.47 -11.15 28.76
N LEU A 296 -14.40 -12.15 29.64
CA LEU A 296 -13.48 -12.14 30.80
C LEU A 296 -11.98 -12.13 30.41
N ASP A 297 -11.67 -12.27 29.12
CA ASP A 297 -10.36 -12.01 28.50
C ASP A 297 -9.81 -10.60 28.84
N GLY A 298 -10.69 -9.66 29.19
CA GLY A 298 -10.34 -8.27 29.52
C GLY A 298 -9.67 -8.03 30.89
N LEU A 299 -9.44 -9.05 31.72
CA LEU A 299 -8.93 -8.84 33.08
C LEU A 299 -7.45 -8.42 33.16
N PHE A 300 -6.66 -8.70 32.12
CA PHE A 300 -5.25 -8.30 32.02
C PHE A 300 -4.88 -7.84 30.61
N LYS A 301 -4.78 -6.52 30.39
CA LYS A 301 -4.13 -5.92 29.21
C LYS A 301 -2.60 -6.03 29.28
N CYS A 302 -2.09 -7.21 29.61
CA CYS A 302 -0.66 -7.43 29.80
C CYS A 302 0.03 -7.65 28.45
N TRP A 303 0.82 -6.66 28.06
CA TRP A 303 1.96 -6.84 27.16
C TRP A 303 3.04 -7.61 27.92
N THR A 304 3.78 -8.52 27.26
CA THR A 304 5.02 -9.08 27.85
C THR A 304 6.20 -8.15 27.62
N ASP A 305 7.27 -8.29 28.39
CA ASP A 305 8.49 -7.46 28.26
C ASP A 305 9.08 -7.53 26.83
N GLU A 306 8.98 -8.68 26.16
CA GLU A 306 9.34 -8.82 24.74
C GLU A 306 8.39 -8.08 23.80
N GLU A 307 7.08 -8.08 24.08
CA GLU A 307 6.08 -7.37 23.29
C GLU A 307 6.24 -5.84 23.45
N VAL A 308 6.52 -5.36 24.66
CA VAL A 308 6.90 -3.96 24.93
C VAL A 308 8.18 -3.62 24.15
N LYS A 309 9.25 -4.42 24.30
CA LYS A 309 10.54 -4.21 23.64
C LYS A 309 10.46 -4.23 22.11
N LEU A 310 9.62 -5.09 21.52
CA LEU A 310 9.39 -5.10 20.06
C LEU A 310 8.76 -3.77 19.60
N ALA A 311 7.74 -3.27 20.33
CA ALA A 311 7.07 -2.02 19.99
C ALA A 311 7.96 -0.79 20.22
N THR A 312 8.48 -0.59 21.43
CA THR A 312 9.13 0.66 21.87
C THR A 312 10.64 0.65 21.68
N GLY A 313 11.25 -0.54 21.60
CA GLY A 313 12.71 -0.74 21.59
C GLY A 313 13.31 -1.01 22.97
N ASP A 314 12.55 -0.80 24.04
CA ASP A 314 13.01 -0.83 25.43
C ASP A 314 11.93 -1.46 26.31
N SER A 315 12.23 -2.61 26.92
CA SER A 315 11.29 -3.38 27.76
C SER A 315 10.77 -2.59 28.98
N GLU A 316 11.50 -1.57 29.45
CA GLU A 316 11.08 -0.77 30.60
C GLU A 316 10.25 0.47 30.20
N ARG A 317 10.11 0.75 28.90
CA ARG A 317 9.38 1.92 28.38
C ARG A 317 8.08 1.54 27.68
N HIS A 318 6.97 1.95 28.28
CA HIS A 318 5.62 1.86 27.71
C HIS A 318 5.26 2.98 26.72
N LEU A 319 6.10 4.02 26.59
CA LEU A 319 5.92 5.10 25.62
C LEU A 319 6.74 4.77 24.36
N ALA A 320 6.06 4.38 23.28
CA ALA A 320 6.68 4.34 21.96
C ALA A 320 6.87 5.78 21.45
N VAL A 321 8.02 6.10 20.89
CA VAL A 321 8.33 7.42 20.30
C VAL A 321 9.04 7.26 18.95
N HIS A 322 8.85 8.22 18.04
CA HIS A 322 9.66 8.41 16.84
C HIS A 322 10.01 9.89 16.62
N PRO A 323 11.17 10.20 15.99
CA PRO A 323 11.66 11.58 15.91
C PRO A 323 11.00 12.45 14.82
N LEU A 324 10.48 11.85 13.75
CA LEU A 324 9.84 12.59 12.65
C LEU A 324 8.51 13.21 13.10
N LYS A 325 8.24 14.46 12.71
CA LYS A 325 6.87 14.98 12.64
C LYS A 325 6.28 14.55 11.31
N LEU A 326 5.11 13.90 11.30
CA LEU A 326 4.51 13.38 10.07
C LEU A 326 3.04 13.79 9.94
N ASN A 327 2.71 14.30 8.76
CA ASN A 327 1.34 14.58 8.31
C ASN A 327 1.00 13.63 7.14
N SER A 328 -0.26 13.26 6.96
CA SER A 328 -0.69 12.48 5.78
C SER A 328 -1.15 13.43 4.69
N SER A 329 -0.65 13.28 3.45
CA SER A 329 -1.00 14.20 2.37
C SER A 329 -2.48 14.15 1.98
N TYR A 330 -3.12 12.98 2.16
CA TYR A 330 -4.55 12.83 1.94
C TYR A 330 -5.37 13.48 3.06
N ALA A 331 -4.92 13.41 4.32
CA ALA A 331 -5.57 14.09 5.44
C ALA A 331 -5.45 15.62 5.37
N THR A 332 -4.34 16.15 4.83
CA THR A 332 -4.13 17.59 4.63
C THR A 332 -5.00 18.17 3.52
N ILE A 333 -5.28 17.43 2.44
CA ILE A 333 -6.02 17.96 1.28
C ILE A 333 -7.52 17.58 1.35
N ASN A 334 -8.36 18.62 1.44
CA ASN A 334 -9.82 18.55 1.53
C ASN A 334 -10.49 17.84 0.34
N GLY A 335 -10.64 16.51 0.43
CA GLY A 335 -11.38 15.68 -0.54
C GLY A 335 -12.90 15.69 -0.33
N SER A 336 -13.64 15.03 -1.24
CA SER A 336 -15.10 14.89 -1.14
C SER A 336 -15.50 14.01 0.04
N THR A 337 -16.59 14.33 0.73
CA THR A 337 -17.23 13.44 1.73
C THR A 337 -17.74 12.12 1.15
N SER A 338 -17.78 11.98 -0.18
CA SER A 338 -18.06 10.70 -0.86
C SER A 338 -16.83 9.78 -0.98
N THR A 339 -15.62 10.31 -0.80
CA THR A 339 -14.33 9.61 -0.88
C THR A 339 -13.46 9.77 0.38
N ARG A 340 -13.84 10.63 1.34
CA ARG A 340 -13.15 10.90 2.61
C ARG A 340 -13.98 10.64 3.86
N GLY A 341 -13.29 10.21 4.92
CA GLY A 341 -13.80 10.13 6.28
C GLY A 341 -13.69 11.46 7.05
N PHE A 342 -14.19 11.46 8.29
CA PHE A 342 -14.23 12.62 9.19
C PHE A 342 -12.84 13.19 9.57
N ASN A 343 -11.78 12.45 9.31
CA ASN A 343 -10.40 12.75 9.64
C ASN A 343 -9.55 13.08 8.39
N GLY A 344 -10.19 13.40 7.26
CA GLY A 344 -9.52 13.77 6.01
C GLY A 344 -8.92 12.59 5.23
N GLU A 345 -8.87 11.38 5.77
CA GLU A 345 -8.34 10.20 5.08
C GLU A 345 -9.36 9.55 4.12
N PRO A 346 -8.93 8.77 3.11
CA PRO A 346 -9.83 7.99 2.27
C PRO A 346 -10.78 7.09 3.06
N LEU A 347 -12.00 6.90 2.55
CA LEU A 347 -12.92 5.90 3.10
C LEU A 347 -12.43 4.46 2.85
N ALA A 348 -11.74 4.24 1.73
CA ALA A 348 -11.00 3.00 1.47
C ALA A 348 -9.81 3.23 0.53
N THR A 349 -8.75 2.45 0.76
CA THR A 349 -7.64 2.23 -0.17
C THR A 349 -7.56 0.77 -0.62
N SER A 350 -8.13 -0.18 0.13
CA SER A 350 -8.19 -1.61 -0.21
C SER A 350 -9.62 -2.18 -0.09
N TYR A 351 -10.00 -3.08 -1.01
CA TYR A 351 -11.31 -3.75 -0.99
C TYR A 351 -11.31 -5.17 -1.57
N HIS A 352 -11.47 -6.16 -0.69
CA HIS A 352 -11.68 -7.58 -1.02
C HIS A 352 -12.76 -8.20 -0.09
N SER A 353 -13.04 -9.51 -0.19
CA SER A 353 -14.20 -10.15 0.48
C SER A 353 -14.20 -10.06 2.03
N LYS A 354 -13.07 -9.73 2.66
CA LYS A 354 -12.91 -9.67 4.12
C LYS A 354 -12.45 -8.31 4.67
N PHE A 355 -12.09 -7.37 3.80
CA PHE A 355 -11.61 -6.04 4.19
C PHE A 355 -12.13 -4.97 3.23
N LEU A 356 -12.62 -3.87 3.78
CA LEU A 356 -12.94 -2.62 3.09
C LEU A 356 -12.48 -1.47 3.99
N GLY A 357 -11.49 -0.71 3.57
CA GLY A 357 -10.95 0.39 4.38
C GLY A 357 -9.60 0.89 3.91
N THR A 358 -9.01 1.78 4.71
CA THR A 358 -7.74 2.46 4.40
C THR A 358 -6.61 1.84 5.20
N VAL A 359 -5.51 1.51 4.51
CA VAL A 359 -4.25 0.96 5.06
C VAL A 359 -3.00 1.48 4.36
N ASP A 360 -3.14 2.04 3.16
CA ASP A 360 -2.07 2.67 2.39
C ASP A 360 -2.00 4.16 2.73
N TYR A 361 -0.79 4.74 2.80
CA TYR A 361 -0.59 6.16 3.13
C TYR A 361 0.58 6.78 2.38
N LEU A 362 0.55 8.12 2.30
CA LEU A 362 1.69 8.97 1.91
C LEU A 362 1.91 10.01 3.02
N TRP A 363 2.78 9.67 3.98
CA TRP A 363 3.18 10.57 5.06
C TRP A 363 4.29 11.50 4.60
N TYR A 364 4.33 12.74 5.09
CA TYR A 364 5.37 13.72 4.79
C TYR A 364 5.79 14.52 6.04
N SER A 365 7.04 14.99 6.08
CA SER A 365 7.59 15.86 7.12
C SER A 365 7.57 17.35 6.74
N ASP A 366 7.91 18.20 7.72
CA ASP A 366 8.29 19.60 7.48
C ASP A 366 9.31 19.73 6.33
N GLY A 367 9.24 20.82 5.56
CA GLY A 367 10.12 21.13 4.42
C GLY A 367 9.51 20.85 3.04
N ILE A 368 8.40 20.12 2.98
CA ILE A 368 7.55 19.94 1.80
C ILE A 368 6.06 20.10 2.16
N VAL A 369 5.25 20.49 1.19
CA VAL A 369 3.78 20.57 1.30
C VAL A 369 3.12 19.84 0.13
N PRO A 370 2.02 19.10 0.34
CA PRO A 370 1.28 18.48 -0.75
C PRO A 370 0.49 19.54 -1.52
N THR A 371 0.67 19.60 -2.83
CA THR A 371 -0.06 20.54 -3.71
C THR A 371 -1.36 19.95 -4.23
N ARG A 372 -1.41 18.62 -4.43
CA ARG A 372 -2.60 17.88 -4.88
C ARG A 372 -2.48 16.38 -4.62
N VAL A 373 -3.62 15.71 -4.43
CA VAL A 373 -3.72 14.24 -4.33
C VAL A 373 -4.66 13.66 -5.39
N LEU A 374 -4.35 12.46 -5.87
CA LEU A 374 -5.22 11.71 -6.76
C LEU A 374 -6.35 11.07 -5.97
N ASP A 375 -7.59 11.50 -6.21
CA ASP A 375 -8.74 11.06 -5.42
C ASP A 375 -8.94 9.53 -5.48
N THR A 376 -9.49 8.97 -4.40
CA THR A 376 -9.84 7.55 -4.32
C THR A 376 -11.22 7.29 -4.93
N VAL A 377 -11.86 6.16 -4.62
CA VAL A 377 -13.12 5.74 -5.22
C VAL A 377 -14.21 5.71 -4.16
N SER A 378 -15.41 6.18 -4.50
CA SER A 378 -16.53 6.16 -3.55
C SER A 378 -16.87 4.73 -3.12
N ILE A 379 -17.29 4.54 -1.88
CA ILE A 379 -17.75 3.22 -1.38
C ILE A 379 -18.88 2.68 -2.28
N SER A 380 -19.78 3.54 -2.76
CA SER A 380 -20.87 3.15 -3.66
C SER A 380 -20.36 2.56 -4.99
N ASP A 381 -19.29 3.09 -5.57
CA ASP A 381 -18.73 2.60 -6.83
C ASP A 381 -17.81 1.37 -6.63
N LEU A 382 -17.11 1.29 -5.49
CA LEU A 382 -16.38 0.08 -5.07
C LEU A 382 -17.33 -1.12 -4.91
N LEU A 383 -18.42 -0.96 -4.15
CA LEU A 383 -19.44 -2.01 -4.01
C LEU A 383 -20.06 -2.39 -5.36
N ARG A 384 -20.26 -1.42 -6.26
CA ARG A 384 -20.80 -1.68 -7.61
C ARG A 384 -19.82 -2.40 -8.54
N ALA A 385 -18.53 -2.45 -8.21
CA ALA A 385 -17.54 -3.32 -8.85
C ALA A 385 -17.60 -4.78 -8.32
N GLY A 386 -18.16 -4.99 -7.12
CA GLY A 386 -18.29 -6.31 -6.46
C GLY A 386 -17.04 -6.80 -5.72
N GLY A 387 -15.96 -6.04 -5.78
CA GLY A 387 -14.62 -6.37 -5.28
C GLY A 387 -13.55 -5.79 -6.20
N LEU A 388 -12.32 -5.69 -5.70
CA LEU A 388 -11.12 -5.42 -6.49
C LEU A 388 -10.23 -6.70 -6.48
N PRO A 389 -9.38 -6.95 -7.51
CA PRO A 389 -9.21 -6.23 -8.77
C PRO A 389 -10.46 -6.22 -9.66
N CYS A 390 -10.58 -5.24 -10.56
CA CYS A 390 -11.79 -5.06 -11.36
C CYS A 390 -11.49 -4.70 -12.83
N LYS A 391 -12.50 -4.21 -13.58
CA LYS A 391 -12.32 -3.80 -14.99
C LYS A 391 -11.29 -2.67 -15.18
N LYS A 392 -11.11 -1.80 -14.17
CA LYS A 392 -10.28 -0.58 -14.25
C LYS A 392 -9.16 -0.46 -13.21
N VAL A 393 -9.14 -1.29 -12.18
CA VAL A 393 -8.08 -1.36 -11.16
C VAL A 393 -7.42 -2.75 -11.25
N GLY A 394 -6.09 -2.79 -11.15
CA GLY A 394 -5.29 -4.01 -11.35
C GLY A 394 -4.80 -4.70 -10.06
N SER A 395 -4.99 -4.07 -8.91
CA SER A 395 -4.79 -4.62 -7.56
C SER A 395 -6.14 -4.71 -6.82
N ASP A 396 -6.18 -5.32 -5.64
CA ASP A 396 -7.27 -5.12 -4.67
C ASP A 396 -7.12 -3.82 -3.84
N HIS A 397 -5.95 -3.18 -3.94
CA HIS A 397 -5.70 -1.82 -3.46
C HIS A 397 -5.93 -0.76 -4.58
N LEU A 398 -5.96 0.52 -4.21
CA LEU A 398 -5.98 1.69 -5.08
C LEU A 398 -4.63 2.41 -4.98
N ALA A 399 -4.01 2.78 -6.11
CA ALA A 399 -2.77 3.56 -6.10
C ALA A 399 -2.99 4.94 -5.47
N LEU A 400 -2.32 5.26 -4.37
CA LEU A 400 -2.25 6.64 -3.88
C LEU A 400 -1.24 7.41 -4.71
N VAL A 401 -1.51 8.68 -5.03
CA VAL A 401 -0.54 9.57 -5.68
C VAL A 401 -0.69 10.97 -5.10
N SER A 402 0.42 11.58 -4.69
CA SER A 402 0.47 12.94 -4.18
C SER A 402 1.54 13.72 -4.91
N GLU A 403 1.22 14.90 -5.40
CA GLU A 403 2.22 15.90 -5.76
C GLU A 403 2.60 16.66 -4.48
N PHE A 404 3.90 16.92 -4.34
CA PHE A 404 4.51 17.72 -3.29
C PHE A 404 5.31 18.85 -3.94
N SER A 405 5.43 19.95 -3.22
CA SER A 405 6.35 21.04 -3.51
C SER A 405 7.23 21.31 -2.31
N PHE A 406 8.44 21.82 -2.54
CA PHE A 406 9.30 22.29 -1.46
C PHE A 406 8.68 23.51 -0.79
N SER A 407 8.78 23.55 0.54
CA SER A 407 8.24 24.68 1.30
C SER A 407 9.04 25.94 1.00
N VAL A 408 8.36 27.01 0.58
CA VAL A 408 8.93 28.35 0.56
C VAL A 408 9.15 28.76 2.02
N THR A 409 10.39 28.65 2.48
CA THR A 409 10.81 29.24 3.74
C THR A 409 10.68 30.75 3.65
N ASN A 410 9.96 31.38 4.59
CA ASN A 410 9.96 32.83 4.79
C ASN A 410 11.30 33.27 5.42
N ASN A 411 12.39 33.01 4.70
CA ASN A 411 13.74 33.43 5.06
C ASN A 411 13.99 34.81 4.46
N GLU A 412 13.92 35.83 5.32
CA GLU A 412 14.87 36.94 5.21
C GLU A 412 16.30 36.38 5.07
N PRO A 413 17.15 36.93 4.18
CA PRO A 413 18.48 36.38 3.93
C PRO A 413 19.33 36.29 5.20
N THR A 414 19.63 35.07 5.63
CA THR A 414 20.49 34.83 6.80
C THR A 414 21.95 34.76 6.34
N ASP A 415 22.57 35.92 6.13
CA ASP A 415 23.96 36.09 5.66
C ASP A 415 25.02 35.65 6.70
N ILE A 416 24.98 34.37 7.09
CA ILE A 416 25.86 33.71 8.06
C ILE A 416 26.02 32.26 7.57
N VAL A 417 27.18 31.75 7.11
CA VAL A 417 28.57 32.10 7.44
C VAL A 417 29.44 32.30 6.20
N ALA A 418 29.99 33.51 6.03
CA ALA A 418 31.17 33.78 5.19
C ALA A 418 32.41 34.14 6.04
N ALA A 419 32.60 33.44 7.16
CA ALA A 419 33.64 33.73 8.16
C ALA A 419 34.62 32.54 8.33
N ALA A 420 35.23 32.11 7.22
CA ALA A 420 36.26 31.07 7.19
C ALA A 420 37.53 31.50 6.43
N ALA A 421 37.85 32.80 6.51
CA ALA A 421 39.10 33.38 6.01
C ALA A 421 39.69 34.28 7.10
N SER A 422 40.55 33.72 7.96
CA SER A 422 41.33 34.52 8.90
C SER A 422 42.27 35.46 8.13
N PRO A 423 42.44 36.73 8.53
CA PRO A 423 43.44 37.59 7.91
C PRO A 423 44.82 37.00 8.14
N ILE A 424 45.62 36.88 7.07
CA ILE A 424 47.04 36.56 7.19
C ILE A 424 47.70 37.77 7.86
N VAL A 425 48.14 37.57 9.10
CA VAL A 425 48.96 38.56 9.82
C VAL A 425 50.38 38.42 9.31
N ASP A 426 50.87 39.42 8.58
CA ASP A 426 52.28 39.52 8.20
C ASP A 426 53.14 39.68 9.47
N ILE A 427 53.79 38.60 9.89
CA ILE A 427 54.79 38.64 10.97
C ILE A 427 56.13 39.02 10.33
N GLY A 428 56.38 40.31 10.22
CA GLY A 428 57.64 40.84 9.68
C GLY A 428 58.86 40.36 10.48
N GLU A 429 59.93 40.00 9.77
CA GLU A 429 61.14 39.46 10.39
C GLU A 429 61.85 40.47 11.32
N PRO A 430 62.37 40.02 12.49
CA PRO A 430 63.14 40.89 13.37
C PRO A 430 64.54 41.15 12.80
N ASN A 431 64.72 42.33 12.22
CA ASN A 431 65.98 42.82 11.69
C ASN A 431 67.07 42.89 12.79
N ASN A 432 68.10 42.05 12.72
CA ASN A 432 69.18 42.04 13.71
C ASN A 432 70.54 41.60 13.11
N GLN A 433 71.18 42.50 12.37
CA GLN A 433 72.57 42.32 11.95
C GLN A 433 73.52 42.42 13.16
N ARG A 434 74.45 41.46 13.25
CA ARG A 434 75.71 41.64 13.98
C ARG A 434 76.87 41.01 13.21
N SER A 435 77.93 41.80 13.07
CA SER A 435 79.35 41.42 12.89
C SER A 435 79.65 40.13 12.11
#